data_AF-A0A959EJC7-F1
#
_entry.id   AF-A0A959EJC7-F1
#
_cell.length_a   1.000
_cell.length_b   1.000
_cell.length_c   1.000
_cell.angle_alpha   90.00
_cell.angle_beta   90.00
_cell.angle_gamma   90.00
#
_symmetry.space_group_name_H-M   'P 1'
#
loop_
_entity.id
_entity.type
_entity.pdbx_description
1 polymer ?
#
loop_
_entity_poly.entity_id
_entity_poly.type
_entity_poly.pdbx_seq_one_letter_code
_entity_poly.pdbx_strand_id
1 'polypeptide(L)'
;MERMHIIAILALLSMGCKQEQEGATLFEKMPPTATDVGFANRLTESDSMNIIEYLYFYNGGGVAAGDLDGNGLPDLYFTANQGP
;
A
#
# COMPACT_ATOMS: atom_id res chain seq x y z
N MET A 1 27.33 9.03 -43.45
CA MET A 1 28.00 9.11 -42.13
C MET A 1 27.04 9.62 -41.06
N GLU A 2 26.29 10.71 -41.28
CA GLU A 2 25.21 11.21 -40.40
C GLU A 2 24.21 10.15 -39.87
N ARG A 3 23.69 9.28 -40.75
CA ARG A 3 22.75 8.22 -40.35
C ARG A 3 23.37 7.15 -39.44
N MET A 4 24.69 6.93 -39.55
CA MET A 4 25.43 5.97 -38.73
C MET A 4 25.56 6.48 -37.28
N HIS A 5 25.76 7.79 -37.11
CA HIS A 5 25.80 8.43 -35.79
C HIS A 5 24.43 8.44 -35.10
N ILE A 6 23.35 8.66 -35.84
CA ILE A 6 21.98 8.60 -35.30
C ILE A 6 21.67 7.18 -34.80
N ILE A 7 22.00 6.14 -35.58
CA ILE A 7 21.80 4.74 -35.17
C ILE A 7 22.63 4.41 -33.93
N ALA A 8 23.88 4.87 -33.86
CA ALA A 8 24.76 4.67 -32.70
C ALA A 8 24.22 5.38 -31.43
N ILE A 9 23.70 6.60 -31.57
CA ILE A 9 23.10 7.37 -30.46
C ILE A 9 21.82 6.68 -29.96
N LEU A 10 20.95 6.21 -30.85
CA LEU A 10 19.75 5.46 -30.48
C LEU A 10 20.09 4.14 -29.76
N ALA A 11 21.14 3.46 -30.22
CA ALA A 11 21.63 2.25 -29.54
C ALA A 11 22.17 2.56 -28.14
N LEU A 12 22.95 3.64 -27.97
CA LEU A 12 23.45 4.08 -26.65
C LEU A 12 22.32 4.45 -25.68
N LEU A 13 21.25 5.06 -26.16
CA LEU A 13 20.09 5.46 -25.33
C LEU A 13 19.32 4.25 -24.78
N SER A 14 19.37 3.09 -25.44
CA SER A 14 18.70 1.87 -24.99
C SER A 14 19.41 1.13 -23.84
N MET A 15 20.69 1.43 -23.58
CA MET A 15 21.48 0.79 -22.51
C MET A 15 21.28 1.42 -21.12
N GLY A 16 20.50 2.49 -21.01
CA GLY A 16 20.25 3.21 -19.75
C GLY A 16 19.11 2.65 -18.88
N CYS A 17 18.23 1.80 -19.43
CA CYS A 17 17.18 1.14 -18.65
C CYS A 17 17.76 -0.02 -17.83
N LYS A 18 18.41 0.29 -16.71
CA LYS A 18 18.50 -0.66 -15.61
C LYS A 18 17.18 -0.57 -14.85
N GLN A 19 16.38 -1.62 -14.94
CA GLN A 19 15.38 -1.88 -13.90
C GLN A 19 16.19 -2.06 -12.62
N GLU A 20 16.05 -1.14 -11.66
CA GLU A 20 16.55 -1.39 -10.32
C GLU A 20 15.89 -2.70 -9.88
N GLN A 21 16.70 -3.74 -9.71
CA GLN A 21 16.28 -4.91 -8.99
C GLN A 21 16.14 -4.44 -7.54
N GLU A 22 14.94 -3.96 -7.20
CA GLU A 22 14.50 -3.96 -5.81
C GLU A 22 14.85 -5.35 -5.26
N GLY A 23 15.63 -5.39 -4.19
CA GLY A 23 16.04 -6.67 -3.58
C GLY A 23 14.82 -7.52 -3.27
N ALA A 24 15.02 -8.84 -3.10
CA ALA A 24 13.93 -9.77 -2.82
C ALA A 24 13.04 -9.24 -1.68
N THR A 25 11.80 -8.89 -2.01
CA THR A 25 10.83 -8.37 -1.04
C THR A 25 10.37 -9.52 -0.15
N LEU A 26 10.29 -9.27 1.15
CA LEU A 26 9.76 -10.28 2.10
C LEU A 26 8.24 -10.46 2.00
N PHE A 27 7.55 -9.48 1.39
CA PHE A 27 6.10 -9.43 1.30
C PHE A 27 5.64 -9.06 -0.10
N GLU A 28 4.54 -9.66 -0.53
CA GLU A 28 3.81 -9.30 -1.74
C GLU A 28 2.46 -8.68 -1.36
N LYS A 29 2.08 -7.62 -2.07
CA LYS A 29 0.77 -6.99 -1.88
C LYS A 29 -0.31 -7.83 -2.56
N MET A 30 -1.18 -8.42 -1.76
CA MET A 30 -2.34 -9.17 -2.25
C MET A 30 -3.55 -8.25 -2.51
N PRO A 31 -4.33 -8.47 -3.60
CA PRO A 31 -5.57 -7.74 -3.80
C PRO A 31 -6.67 -8.22 -2.84
N PRO A 32 -7.63 -7.37 -2.43
CA PRO A 32 -8.76 -7.77 -1.58
C PRO A 32 -9.56 -8.95 -2.15
N THR A 33 -9.65 -9.06 -3.47
CA THR A 33 -10.33 -10.18 -4.15
C THR A 33 -9.67 -11.54 -3.92
N ALA A 34 -8.40 -11.57 -3.49
CA ALA A 34 -7.67 -12.79 -3.17
C ALA A 34 -7.66 -13.11 -1.66
N THR A 35 -7.85 -12.11 -0.80
CA THR A 35 -7.77 -12.26 0.66
C THR A 35 -9.12 -12.13 1.37
N ASP A 36 -10.13 -11.62 0.67
CA ASP A 36 -11.42 -11.17 1.21
C ASP A 36 -11.32 -10.02 2.25
N VAL A 37 -10.13 -9.43 2.40
CA VAL A 37 -9.89 -8.31 3.31
C VAL A 37 -10.11 -6.98 2.57
N GLY A 38 -11.32 -6.45 2.66
CA GLY A 38 -11.73 -5.18 2.05
C GLY A 38 -11.80 -3.97 3.00
N PHE A 39 -11.53 -4.15 4.29
CA PHE A 39 -11.67 -3.09 5.29
C PHE A 39 -10.70 -1.91 5.05
N ALA A 40 -11.18 -0.69 5.29
CA ALA A 40 -10.37 0.51 5.32
C ALA A 40 -10.92 1.52 6.33
N ASN A 41 -10.08 1.97 7.27
CA ASN A 41 -10.40 3.04 8.22
C ASN A 41 -10.40 4.41 7.49
N ARG A 42 -11.50 4.71 6.80
CA ARG A 42 -11.66 5.94 6.01
C ARG A 42 -12.33 7.02 6.86
N LEU A 43 -11.59 8.08 7.16
CA LEU A 43 -12.10 9.18 7.96
C LEU A 43 -12.73 10.25 7.07
N THR A 44 -13.86 10.79 7.51
CA THR A 44 -14.49 11.96 6.90
C THR A 44 -14.19 13.18 7.78
N GLU A 45 -13.50 14.16 7.19
CA GLU A 45 -13.20 15.42 7.85
C GLU A 45 -14.41 16.38 7.83
N SER A 46 -14.47 17.25 8.83
CA SER A 46 -15.38 18.40 8.87
C SER A 46 -14.70 19.61 9.51
N ASP A 47 -15.34 20.77 9.43
CA ASP A 47 -14.84 22.01 10.04
C ASP A 47 -14.53 21.85 11.54
N SER A 48 -15.26 20.98 12.24
CA SER A 48 -15.05 20.72 13.67
C SER A 48 -14.32 19.40 13.97
N MET A 49 -14.11 18.53 12.98
CA MET A 49 -13.47 17.22 13.13
C MET A 49 -12.44 17.02 12.02
N ASN A 50 -11.23 17.52 12.28
CA ASN A 50 -10.08 17.40 11.40
C ASN A 50 -8.80 17.43 12.26
N ILE A 51 -7.64 17.28 11.64
CA ILE A 51 -6.35 17.20 12.36
C ILE A 51 -5.94 18.52 13.04
N ILE A 52 -6.43 19.66 12.56
CA ILE A 52 -6.11 20.98 13.14
C ILE A 52 -6.92 21.19 14.43
N GLU A 53 -8.21 20.85 14.41
CA GLU A 53 -9.10 20.98 15.57
C GLU A 53 -8.93 19.83 16.58
N TYR A 54 -8.56 18.64 16.13
CA TYR A 54 -8.33 17.46 16.96
C TYR A 54 -7.08 16.71 16.53
N LEU A 55 -5.98 16.91 17.27
CA LEU A 55 -4.66 16.36 16.93
C LEU A 55 -4.62 14.82 16.87
N TYR A 56 -5.60 14.15 17.48
CA TYR A 56 -5.71 12.69 17.47
C TYR A 56 -6.70 12.16 16.42
N PHE A 57 -7.14 12.98 15.46
CA PHE A 57 -8.12 12.58 14.46
C PHE A 57 -7.74 11.29 13.72
N TYR A 58 -6.45 11.13 13.39
CA TYR A 58 -5.92 9.95 12.72
C TYR A 58 -5.47 8.81 13.67
N ASN A 59 -5.59 8.98 14.99
CA ASN A 59 -5.24 7.96 15.97
C ASN A 59 -6.45 7.08 16.27
N GLY A 60 -6.31 5.75 16.18
CA GLY A 60 -7.40 4.81 16.52
C GLY A 60 -7.58 3.65 15.55
N GLY A 61 -6.91 3.68 14.40
CA GLY A 61 -6.85 2.55 13.47
C GLY A 61 -5.92 1.46 13.99
N GLY A 62 -6.26 0.21 13.69
CA GLY A 62 -5.50 -0.94 14.17
C GLY A 62 -6.03 -2.26 13.62
N VAL A 63 -5.17 -3.28 13.67
CA VAL A 63 -5.52 -4.67 13.37
C VAL A 63 -4.91 -5.57 14.43
N ALA A 64 -5.69 -6.54 14.89
CA ALA A 64 -5.22 -7.65 15.72
C ALA A 64 -5.40 -8.95 14.94
N ALA A 65 -4.48 -9.89 15.13
CA ALA A 65 -4.52 -11.22 14.55
C ALA A 65 -4.40 -12.27 15.66
N GLY A 66 -5.27 -13.28 15.65
CA GLY A 66 -5.25 -14.38 16.61
C GLY A 66 -6.39 -15.37 16.34
N ASP A 67 -6.25 -16.61 16.79
CA ASP A 67 -7.29 -17.63 16.68
C ASP A 67 -8.29 -17.46 17.84
N LEU A 68 -9.42 -16.81 17.56
CA LEU A 68 -10.43 -16.40 18.52
C LEU A 68 -11.66 -17.32 18.50
N ASP A 69 -11.94 -17.98 17.36
CA ASP A 69 -13.01 -18.97 17.26
C ASP A 69 -12.54 -20.43 17.51
N GLY A 70 -11.23 -20.66 17.58
CA GLY A 70 -10.62 -21.95 17.91
C GLY A 70 -10.50 -22.92 16.72
N ASN A 71 -10.57 -22.42 15.48
CA ASN A 71 -10.49 -23.26 14.29
C ASN A 71 -9.03 -23.53 13.82
N GLY A 72 -8.03 -22.93 14.48
CA GLY A 72 -6.62 -23.08 14.15
C GLY A 72 -6.10 -22.15 13.06
N LEU A 73 -6.93 -21.25 12.54
CA LEU A 73 -6.56 -20.18 11.61
C LEU A 73 -6.56 -18.82 12.32
N PRO A 74 -5.71 -17.86 11.90
CA PRO A 74 -5.76 -16.51 12.46
C PRO A 74 -7.03 -15.77 12.02
N ASP A 75 -7.78 -15.27 12.99
CA ASP A 75 -8.84 -14.29 12.78
C ASP A 75 -8.28 -12.87 12.77
N LEU A 76 -8.91 -11.98 12.01
CA LEU A 76 -8.53 -10.57 11.91
C LEU A 76 -9.61 -9.67 12.51
N TYR A 77 -9.22 -8.81 13.44
CA TYR A 77 -10.08 -7.80 14.04
C TYR A 77 -9.53 -6.42 13.75
N PHE A 78 -10.40 -5.52 13.28
CA PHE A 78 -10.04 -4.17 12.87
C PHE A 78 -10.68 -3.15 13.81
N THR A 79 -10.01 -2.01 14.02
CA THR A 79 -10.60 -0.86 14.70
C THR A 79 -10.80 0.28 13.70
N ALA A 80 -11.96 0.94 13.80
CA ALA A 80 -12.31 2.11 13.02
C ALA A 80 -12.46 3.33 13.93
N ASN A 81 -11.98 4.50 13.50
CA ASN A 81 -12.17 5.73 14.27
C ASN A 81 -13.59 6.29 14.07
N GLN A 82 -14.23 5.92 12.96
CA GLN A 82 -15.59 6.32 12.59
C GLN A 82 -16.31 5.08 12.02
N GLY A 83 -17.55 4.88 12.42
CA GLY A 83 -18.33 3.71 12.00
C GLY A 83 -18.13 2.50 12.90
N PRO A 84 -18.65 1.32 12.49
CA PRO A 84 -18.53 0.07 13.22
C PRO A 84 -17.12 -0.51 13.20
#